data_AF-A0A355YNQ5-F1
#
_entry.id   AF-A0A355YNQ5-F1
#
_cell.length_a   1.000
_cell.length_b   1.000
_cell.length_c   1.000
_cell.angle_alpha   90.00
_cell.angle_beta   90.00
_cell.angle_gamma   90.00
#
_symmetry.space_group_name_H-M   'P 1'
#
loop_
_entity.id
_entity.type
_entity.pdbx_description
1 polymer ?
#
loop_
_entity_poly.entity_id
_entity_poly.type
_entity_poly.pdbx_seq_one_letter_code
_entity_poly.pdbx_strand_id
1 'polypeptide(L)' 'MEKISKDMIIADLVKLDPNIIPILMREGMHCIGCPSAQAESLEEAAVVHG' A
#
# COMPACT_ATOMS: atom_id res chain seq x y z
N MET A 1 -13.35 -13.14 4.05
CA MET A 1 -12.18 -12.26 3.94
C MET A 1 -11.84 -12.16 2.47
N GLU A 2 -11.77 -10.94 1.93
CA GLU A 2 -11.24 -10.73 0.58
C GLU A 2 -9.75 -11.09 0.57
N LYS A 3 -9.30 -11.69 -0.53
CA LYS A 3 -7.92 -12.11 -0.68
C LYS A 3 -7.11 -10.91 -1.17
N ILE A 4 -6.25 -10.37 -0.32
CA ILE A 4 -5.30 -9.32 -0.71
C ILE A 4 -4.21 -9.92 -1.61
N SER A 5 -3.86 -9.21 -2.68
CA SER A 5 -2.81 -9.62 -3.61
C SER A 5 -1.91 -8.44 -4.00
N LYS A 6 -0.71 -8.76 -4.48
CA LYS A 6 0.36 -7.79 -4.76
C LYS A 6 0.07 -6.86 -5.94
N ASP A 7 -0.87 -7.25 -6.81
CA ASP A 7 -1.38 -6.54 -7.97
C ASP A 7 -2.49 -5.53 -7.62
N MET A 8 -2.94 -5.48 -6.36
CA MET A 8 -3.91 -4.50 -5.91
C MET A 8 -3.29 -3.10 -5.82
N ILE A 9 -4.08 -2.09 -6.16
CA ILE A 9 -3.71 -0.68 -6.10
C ILE A 9 -3.76 -0.18 -4.65
N ILE A 10 -2.77 0.60 -4.24
CA ILE A 10 -2.68 1.16 -2.88
C ILE A 10 -3.96 1.94 -2.51
N ALA A 11 -4.47 2.79 -3.39
CA ALA A 11 -5.70 3.54 -3.11
C ALA A 11 -6.91 2.62 -2.83
N ASP A 12 -6.99 1.47 -3.48
CA ASP A 12 -8.09 0.52 -3.28
C ASP A 12 -7.91 -0.26 -1.98
N LEU A 13 -6.67 -0.60 -1.62
CA LEU A 13 -6.34 -1.17 -0.31
C LEU A 13 -6.70 -0.21 0.84
N VAL A 14 -6.38 1.09 0.70
CA VAL A 14 -6.70 2.10 1.71
C VAL A 14 -8.21 2.32 1.85
N LYS A 15 -8.97 2.26 0.74
CA LYS A 15 -10.44 2.31 0.79
C LYS A 15 -11.03 1.08 1.49
N LEU A 16 -10.41 -0.09 1.30
CA LEU A 16 -10.84 -1.34 1.93
C LEU A 16 -10.59 -1.31 3.43
N ASP A 17 -9.38 -0.93 3.84
CA ASP A 17 -9.02 -0.74 5.23
C ASP A 17 -7.94 0.35 5.38
N PRO A 18 -8.26 1.52 5.97
CA PRO A 18 -7.28 2.58 6.19
C PRO A 18 -6.14 2.17 7.13
N ASN A 19 -6.29 1.09 7.92
CA ASN A 19 -5.22 0.56 8.78
C ASN A 19 -4.10 -0.12 7.99
N ILE A 20 -4.24 -0.34 6.68
CA ILE A 20 -3.16 -0.84 5.84
C ILE A 20 -1.95 0.09 5.84
N ILE A 21 -2.15 1.42 5.82
CA ILE A 21 -1.04 2.39 5.83
C ILE A 21 -0.11 2.18 7.05
N PRO A 22 -0.58 2.21 8.31
CA PRO A 22 0.29 1.98 9.45
C PRO A 22 0.84 0.54 9.56
N ILE A 23 0.27 -0.44 8.86
CA ILE A 23 0.88 -1.78 8.72
C ILE A 23 2.09 -1.69 7.79
N LEU A 24 1.90 -1.18 6.57
CA LEU A 24 2.96 -1.06 5.56
C LEU A 24 4.12 -0.18 6.05
N MET A 25 3.82 0.92 6.76
CA MET A 25 4.86 1.77 7.35
C MET A 25 5.73 1.02 8.38
N ARG A 26 5.14 0.11 9.17
CA ARG A 26 5.90 -0.71 10.13
C ARG A 26 6.80 -1.74 9.45
N GLU A 27 6.44 -2.16 8.25
CA GLU A 27 7.22 -3.10 7.42
C GLU A 27 8.29 -2.40 6.56
N GLY A 28 8.48 -1.09 6.70
CA GLY A 28 9.53 -0.35 6.01
C GLY A 28 9.02 0.69 5.01
N MET A 29 7.75 0.64 4.62
CA MET A 29 7.14 1.55 3.66
C MET A 29 6.79 2.92 4.26
N HIS A 30 7.75 3.61 4.86
CA HIS A 30 7.52 4.85 5.63
C HIS A 30 6.90 5.99 4.81
N CYS A 31 7.07 5.95 3.49
CA CYS A 31 6.57 6.96 2.56
C CYS A 31 5.27 6.56 1.84
N ILE A 32 4.64 5.42 2.17
CA ILE A 32 3.46 4.89 1.46
C ILE A 32 2.21 5.78 1.52
N GLY A 33 2.15 6.69 2.48
CA GLY A 33 1.11 7.72 2.55
C GLY A 33 1.27 8.84 1.51
N CYS A 34 2.34 8.84 0.71
CA CYS A 34 2.57 9.84 -0.33
C CYS A 34 1.47 9.75 -1.42
N PRO A 35 0.95 10.89 -1.92
CA PRO A 35 0.02 10.90 -3.06
C PRO A 35 0.54 10.16 -4.30
N SER A 36 1.86 10.06 -4.49
CA SER A 36 2.45 9.35 -5.63
C SER A 36 2.19 7.85 -5.60
N ALA A 37 2.06 7.26 -4.40
CA ALA A 37 1.89 5.81 -4.24
C ALA A 37 0.46 5.33 -4.48
N GLN A 38 -0.51 6.24 -4.52
CA GLN A 38 -1.93 5.90 -4.60
C GLN A 38 -2.31 5.15 -5.89
N ALA A 39 -1.57 5.39 -6.98
CA ALA A 39 -1.80 4.74 -8.27
C ALA A 39 -0.88 3.53 -8.53
N GLU A 40 0.03 3.22 -7.61
CA GLU A 40 0.96 2.09 -7.73
C GLU A 40 0.30 0.80 -7.23
N SER A 41 0.71 -0.34 -7.78
CA SER A 41 0.39 -1.64 -7.18
C SER A 41 1.16 -1.83 -5.88
N LEU A 42 0.71 -2.76 -5.02
CA LEU A 42 1.42 -3.08 -3.78
C LEU A 42 2.86 -3.57 -4.04
N GLU A 43 3.11 -4.32 -5.11
CA GLU A 43 4.45 -4.77 -5.50
C GLU A 43 5.35 -3.60 -5.91
N GLU A 44 4.89 -2.72 -6.79
CA GLU A 44 5.65 -1.55 -7.23
C GLU A 44 5.92 -0.61 -6.05
N ALA A 45 4.89 -0.38 -5.23
CA ALA A 45 5.02 0.49 -4.08
C ALA A 45 6.03 -0.06 -3.07
N ALA A 46 6.08 -1.38 -2.84
CA ALA A 46 7.10 -1.98 -1.97
C ALA A 46 8.52 -1.73 -2.52
N VAL A 47 8.73 -1.87 -3.83
CA VAL A 47 10.04 -1.63 -4.45
C VAL A 47 10.49 -0.17 -4.32
N VAL A 48 9.56 0.79 -4.41
CA VAL A 48 9.87 2.23 -4.40
C VAL A 48 9.90 2.82 -2.99
N HIS A 49 8.99 2.37 -2.11
CA HIS A 49 8.74 2.99 -0.80
C HIS A 49 9.26 2.18 0.39
N GLY A 50 9.70 0.92 0.21
CA GLY A 50 10.31 0.09 1.26
C GLY A 50 9.93 -1.38 1.21
#